data_AF-A0A2Z6D187-F1
#
_entry.id   AF-A0A2Z6D187-F1
#
_cell.length_a   1.000
_cell.length_b   1.000
_cell.length_c   1.000
_cell.angle_alpha   90.00
_cell.angle_beta   90.00
_cell.angle_gamma   90.00
#
_symmetry.space_group_name_H-M   'P 1'
#
loop_
_entity.id
_entity.type
_entity.pdbx_description
1 polymer ?
#
loop_
_entity_poly.entity_id
_entity_poly.type
_entity_poly.pdbx_seq_one_letter_code
_entity_poly.pdbx_strand_id
1 'polypeptide(L)'
;MIYTEPGYDSKQIAEILKLYLPKQDVKVLTREEFVKFEENYWKSESPIGFIFGLGVGMGFIVGVIIVYQVLSTDVNAHIKEYATFKAMGYRNLYLLGVIFEEAIILALLGFIPGFAVPLGLYRLTRNATDLPIYMTAARAVTVLIITIIMCMISGAIATRKLQSADPADMF
;
A
#
# COMPACT_ATOMS: atom_id res chain seq x y z
N MET A 1 4.91 31.72 -19.90
CA MET A 1 3.93 30.97 -20.73
C MET A 1 3.52 31.86 -21.90
N ILE A 2 3.49 31.32 -23.11
CA ILE A 2 3.05 32.06 -24.31
C ILE A 2 1.63 31.58 -24.63
N TYR A 3 0.70 32.52 -24.82
CA TYR A 3 -0.70 32.23 -25.16
C TYR A 3 -0.89 32.42 -26.67
N THR A 4 -1.46 31.43 -27.34
CA THR A 4 -1.77 31.51 -28.78
C THR A 4 -3.16 32.14 -28.98
N GLU A 5 -3.30 32.97 -30.02
CA GLU A 5 -4.61 33.52 -30.41
C GLU A 5 -5.58 32.40 -30.82
N PRO A 6 -6.91 32.57 -30.59
CA PRO A 6 -7.91 31.57 -30.94
C PRO A 6 -7.94 31.34 -32.45
N GLY A 7 -7.50 30.16 -32.89
CA GLY A 7 -7.42 29.79 -34.32
C GLY A 7 -6.07 29.17 -34.73
N TYR A 8 -5.03 29.30 -33.91
CA TYR A 8 -3.71 28.72 -34.18
C TYR A 8 -3.47 27.43 -33.39
N ASP A 9 -2.99 26.39 -34.07
CA ASP A 9 -2.64 25.11 -33.45
C ASP A 9 -1.36 25.25 -32.61
N SER A 10 -1.48 24.98 -31.31
CA SER A 10 -0.38 25.07 -30.35
C SER A 10 0.79 24.12 -30.68
N LYS A 11 0.55 23.02 -31.41
CA LYS A 11 1.59 22.09 -31.85
C LYS A 11 2.41 22.66 -33.00
N GLN A 12 1.77 23.29 -33.98
CA GLN A 12 2.45 23.91 -35.12
C GLN A 12 3.33 25.07 -34.67
N ILE A 13 2.83 25.92 -33.77
CA ILE A 13 3.61 27.03 -33.20
C ILE A 13 4.79 26.49 -32.36
N ALA A 14 4.60 25.43 -31.60
CA ALA A 14 5.68 24.81 -30.83
C ALA A 14 6.79 24.24 -31.74
N GLU A 15 6.46 23.62 -32.88
CA GLU A 15 7.45 23.15 -33.85
C GLU A 15 8.22 24.30 -34.51
N ILE A 16 7.54 25.38 -34.88
CA ILE A 16 8.18 26.58 -35.45
C ILE A 16 9.13 27.22 -34.43
N LEU A 17 8.73 27.35 -33.16
CA LEU A 17 9.62 27.85 -32.12
C LEU A 17 10.82 26.92 -31.86
N LYS A 18 10.65 25.59 -31.94
CA LYS A 18 11.75 24.62 -31.83
C LYS A 18 12.78 24.76 -32.97
N LEU A 19 12.38 25.29 -34.12
CA LEU A 19 13.26 25.59 -35.27
C LEU A 19 14.00 26.92 -35.12
N TYR A 20 13.34 27.94 -34.56
CA TYR A 20 13.92 29.28 -34.42
C TYR A 20 14.79 29.46 -33.17
N LEU A 21 14.59 28.68 -32.10
CA LEU A 21 15.38 28.79 -30.88
C LEU A 21 16.54 27.80 -30.83
N PRO A 22 17.69 28.21 -30.26
CA PRO A 22 18.83 27.31 -30.05
C PRO A 22 18.45 26.17 -29.10
N LYS A 23 18.57 24.93 -29.60
CA LYS A 23 18.19 23.69 -28.90
C LYS A 23 18.96 23.42 -27.59
N GLN A 24 20.05 24.15 -27.35
CA GLN A 24 20.96 23.91 -26.22
C GLN A 24 20.49 24.57 -24.91
N ASP A 25 19.75 25.69 -24.99
CA ASP A 25 19.35 26.45 -23.79
C ASP A 25 17.85 26.46 -23.53
N VAL A 26 17.01 26.18 -24.54
CA VAL A 26 15.56 26.40 -24.42
C VAL A 26 14.76 25.16 -24.81
N LYS A 27 14.00 24.62 -23.84
CA LYS A 27 13.10 23.49 -24.05
C LYS A 27 11.69 24.00 -24.33
N VAL A 28 11.34 24.11 -25.61
CA VAL A 28 9.99 24.49 -26.04
C VAL A 28 9.09 23.26 -25.92
N LEU A 29 8.14 23.32 -24.99
CA LEU A 29 7.16 22.26 -24.74
C LEU A 29 5.77 22.85 -24.92
N THR A 30 4.88 22.10 -25.58
CA THR A 30 3.44 22.38 -25.50
C THR A 30 2.95 22.20 -24.07
N ARG A 31 1.78 22.76 -23.72
CA ARG A 31 1.22 22.61 -22.36
C ARG A 31 1.06 21.14 -21.96
N GLU A 32 0.65 20.28 -22.89
CA GLU A 32 0.52 18.83 -22.66
C GLU A 32 1.87 18.15 -22.45
N GLU A 33 2.88 18.49 -23.25
CA GLU A 33 4.25 17.98 -23.09
C GLU A 33 4.90 18.47 -21.80
N PHE A 34 4.60 19.71 -21.38
CA PHE A 34 5.09 20.28 -20.14
C PHE A 34 4.51 19.55 -18.92
N VAL A 35 3.21 19.28 -18.89
CA VAL A 35 2.59 18.50 -17.80
C VAL A 35 3.19 17.09 -17.72
N LYS A 36 3.39 16.41 -18.86
CA LYS A 36 4.04 15.09 -18.87
C LYS A 36 5.51 15.14 -18.44
N PHE A 37 6.22 16.19 -18.82
CA PHE A 37 7.61 16.41 -18.42
C PHE A 37 7.70 16.64 -16.91
N GLU A 38 6.83 17.48 -16.35
CA GLU A 38 6.76 17.72 -14.91
C GLU A 38 6.40 16.44 -14.16
N GLU A 39 5.37 15.69 -14.58
CA GLU A 39 5.02 14.41 -13.96
C GLU A 39 6.18 13.42 -13.96
N ASN A 40 6.89 13.27 -15.08
CA ASN A 40 8.04 12.36 -15.16
C ASN A 40 9.24 12.87 -14.37
N TYR A 41 9.49 14.17 -14.34
CA TYR A 41 10.55 14.77 -13.54
C TYR A 41 10.28 14.56 -12.05
N TRP A 42 9.06 14.83 -11.57
CA TRP A 42 8.67 14.57 -10.19
C TRP A 42 8.66 13.08 -9.83
N LYS A 43 8.32 12.18 -10.77
CA LYS A 43 8.39 10.72 -10.57
C LYS A 43 9.84 10.17 -10.57
N SER A 44 10.75 10.75 -11.35
CA SER A 44 12.11 10.24 -11.56
C SER A 44 13.17 10.90 -10.69
N GLU A 45 13.04 12.20 -10.42
CA GLU A 45 14.11 13.02 -9.81
C GLU A 45 13.78 13.45 -8.38
N SER A 46 12.56 13.23 -7.87
CA SER A 46 12.20 13.63 -6.50
C SER A 46 12.60 12.55 -5.49
N PRO A 47 13.57 12.79 -4.58
CA PRO A 47 13.98 11.83 -3.55
C PRO A 47 12.84 11.43 -2.60
N ILE A 48 11.80 12.28 -2.55
CA ILE A 48 10.57 12.07 -1.79
C ILE A 48 9.88 10.77 -2.22
N GLY A 49 9.73 10.51 -3.52
CA GLY A 49 9.07 9.29 -4.00
C GLY A 49 9.80 8.02 -3.57
N PHE A 50 11.13 8.05 -3.60
CA PHE A 50 11.99 6.94 -3.18
C PHE A 50 11.92 6.69 -1.67
N ILE A 51 12.07 7.72 -0.84
CA ILE A 51 12.02 7.60 0.62
C ILE A 51 10.63 7.15 1.10
N PHE A 52 9.56 7.71 0.53
CA PHE A 52 8.20 7.25 0.84
C PHE A 52 7.99 5.81 0.39
N GLY A 53 8.48 5.42 -0.79
CA GLY A 53 8.41 4.04 -1.28
C GLY A 53 9.12 3.05 -0.35
N LEU A 54 10.32 3.39 0.10
CA LEU A 54 11.05 2.58 1.09
C LEU A 54 10.32 2.52 2.44
N GLY A 55 9.77 3.64 2.92
CA GLY A 55 8.99 3.69 4.15
C GLY A 55 7.72 2.82 4.09
N VAL A 56 7.01 2.85 2.96
CA VAL A 56 5.85 1.97 2.72
C VAL A 56 6.28 0.51 2.70
N GLY A 57 7.37 0.17 2.01
CA GLY A 57 7.90 -1.19 1.97
C GLY A 57 8.31 -1.72 3.35
N MET A 58 9.03 -0.90 4.12
CA MET A 58 9.45 -1.25 5.48
C MET A 58 8.24 -1.42 6.41
N GLY A 59 7.28 -0.49 6.36
CA GLY A 59 6.04 -0.57 7.13
C GLY A 59 5.22 -1.81 6.80
N PHE A 60 5.17 -2.17 5.51
CA PHE A 60 4.51 -3.41 5.06
C PHE A 60 5.16 -4.66 5.67
N ILE A 61 6.50 -4.79 5.59
CA ILE A 61 7.23 -5.93 6.15
C ILE A 61 7.04 -6.02 7.66
N VAL A 62 7.19 -4.90 8.38
CA VAL A 62 7.01 -4.86 9.84
C VAL A 62 5.59 -5.24 10.21
N GLY A 63 4.59 -4.74 9.47
CA GLY A 63 3.19 -5.14 9.66
C GLY A 63 2.99 -6.65 9.51
N VAL A 64 3.63 -7.28 8.51
CA VAL A 64 3.46 -8.72 8.23
C VAL A 64 3.94 -9.52 9.44
N ILE A 65 5.10 -9.12 9.97
CA ILE A 65 5.72 -9.74 11.14
C ILE A 65 4.84 -9.58 12.38
N ILE A 66 4.29 -8.39 12.63
CA ILE A 66 3.42 -8.14 13.78
C ILE A 66 2.14 -8.98 13.70
N VAL A 67 1.46 -8.99 12.54
CA VAL A 67 0.25 -9.81 12.36
C VAL A 67 0.55 -11.29 12.56
N TYR A 68 1.67 -11.77 12.01
CA TYR A 68 2.12 -13.13 12.23
C TYR A 68 2.37 -13.43 13.71
N GLN A 69 3.01 -12.52 14.45
CA GLN A 69 3.27 -12.68 15.87
C GLN A 69 1.98 -12.72 16.69
N VAL A 70 1.09 -11.75 16.50
CA VAL A 70 -0.20 -11.68 17.22
C VAL A 70 -0.97 -12.98 17.04
N LEU A 71 -1.11 -13.43 15.79
CA LEU A 71 -1.90 -14.61 15.49
C LEU A 71 -1.20 -15.91 15.90
N SER A 72 0.13 -15.98 15.77
CA SER A 72 0.87 -17.14 16.25
C SER A 72 0.82 -17.26 17.78
N THR A 73 0.82 -16.13 18.50
CA THR A 73 0.66 -16.12 19.95
C THR A 73 -0.76 -16.52 20.35
N ASP A 74 -1.77 -16.00 19.65
CA ASP A 74 -3.17 -16.31 19.92
C ASP A 74 -3.49 -17.81 19.73
N VAL A 75 -3.05 -18.38 18.62
CA VAL A 75 -3.24 -19.81 18.33
C VAL A 75 -2.50 -20.69 19.34
N ASN A 76 -1.30 -20.29 19.79
CA ASN A 76 -0.56 -21.02 20.82
C ASN A 76 -1.27 -20.97 22.19
N ALA A 77 -1.90 -19.85 22.53
CA ALA A 77 -2.63 -19.71 23.80
C ALA A 77 -3.84 -20.66 23.89
N HIS A 78 -4.49 -20.93 22.75
CA HIS A 78 -5.69 -21.78 22.67
C HIS A 78 -5.39 -23.23 22.24
N ILE A 79 -4.12 -23.62 22.13
CA ILE A 79 -3.69 -24.95 21.65
C ILE A 79 -4.23 -26.11 22.49
N LYS A 80 -4.47 -25.90 23.79
CA LYS A 80 -5.03 -26.92 24.69
C LYS A 80 -6.49 -27.23 24.36
N GLU A 81 -7.30 -26.21 24.06
CA GLU A 81 -8.69 -26.38 23.63
C GLU A 81 -8.74 -27.07 22.26
N TYR A 82 -7.81 -26.72 21.37
CA TYR A 82 -7.65 -27.37 20.07
C TYR A 82 -7.26 -28.84 20.17
N ALA A 83 -6.39 -29.21 21.12
CA ALA A 83 -6.04 -30.60 21.39
C ALA A 83 -7.27 -31.42 21.85
N THR A 84 -8.15 -30.84 22.67
CA THR A 84 -9.40 -31.48 23.11
C THR A 84 -10.37 -31.67 21.95
N PHE A 85 -10.56 -30.66 21.09
CA PHE A 85 -11.42 -30.79 19.89
C PHE A 85 -10.87 -31.79 18.87
N LYS A 86 -9.54 -31.86 18.71
CA LYS A 86 -8.89 -32.86 17.85
C LYS A 86 -9.06 -34.28 18.40
N ALA A 87 -8.97 -34.46 19.71
CA ALA A 87 -9.26 -35.74 20.38
C ALA A 87 -10.72 -36.18 20.22
N MET A 88 -11.65 -35.24 20.04
CA MET A 88 -13.07 -35.51 19.71
C MET A 88 -13.33 -35.76 18.21
N GLY A 89 -12.32 -35.68 17.33
CA GLY A 89 -12.42 -36.04 15.91
C GLY A 89 -12.60 -34.89 14.92
N TYR A 90 -12.44 -33.62 15.34
CA TYR A 90 -12.55 -32.48 14.43
C TYR A 90 -11.33 -32.32 13.49
N ARG A 91 -11.60 -31.94 12.23
CA ARG A 91 -10.61 -31.83 11.14
C ARG A 91 -9.76 -30.56 11.28
N ASN A 92 -8.47 -30.62 10.92
CA ASN A 92 -7.53 -29.47 10.86
C ASN A 92 -8.03 -28.25 10.05
N LEU A 93 -9.05 -28.42 9.19
CA LEU A 93 -9.68 -27.33 8.44
C LEU A 93 -10.56 -26.41 9.30
N TYR A 94 -11.10 -26.89 10.42
CA TYR A 94 -11.92 -26.06 11.31
C TYR A 94 -11.08 -24.96 11.96
N LEU A 95 -9.85 -25.30 12.37
CA LEU A 95 -8.83 -24.37 12.86
C LEU A 95 -8.50 -23.28 11.85
N LEU A 96 -8.28 -23.67 10.59
CA LEU A 96 -8.04 -22.71 9.51
C LEU A 96 -9.25 -21.77 9.34
N GLY A 97 -10.48 -22.28 9.47
CA GLY A 97 -11.70 -21.47 9.38
C GLY A 97 -11.79 -20.37 10.44
N VAL A 98 -11.60 -20.72 11.72
CA VAL A 98 -11.64 -19.77 12.84
C VAL A 98 -10.57 -18.69 12.69
N ILE A 99 -9.34 -19.09 12.37
CA ILE A 99 -8.21 -18.18 12.21
C ILE A 99 -8.41 -17.25 11.00
N PHE A 100 -9.04 -17.74 9.93
CA PHE A 100 -9.40 -16.89 8.79
C PHE A 100 -10.45 -15.83 9.17
N GLU A 101 -11.43 -16.19 9.99
CA GLU A 101 -12.44 -15.26 10.48
C GLU A 101 -11.81 -14.17 11.35
N GLU A 102 -10.93 -14.55 12.29
CA GLU A 102 -10.17 -13.59 13.11
C GLU A 102 -9.27 -12.69 12.26
N ALA A 103 -8.59 -13.25 11.26
CA ALA A 103 -7.74 -12.47 10.35
C ALA A 103 -8.54 -11.43 9.56
N ILE A 104 -9.76 -11.76 9.14
CA ILE A 104 -10.66 -10.81 8.45
C ILE A 104 -11.12 -9.72 9.42
N ILE A 105 -11.52 -10.08 10.64
CA ILE A 105 -11.93 -9.11 11.66
C ILE A 105 -10.78 -8.15 11.99
N LEU A 106 -9.57 -8.67 12.21
CA LEU A 106 -8.37 -7.88 12.44
C LEU A 106 -8.02 -6.97 11.25
N ALA A 107 -8.16 -7.47 10.01
CA ALA A 107 -7.92 -6.67 8.81
C ALA A 107 -8.90 -5.49 8.72
N LEU A 108 -10.20 -5.74 8.98
CA LEU A 108 -11.23 -4.70 8.94
C LEU A 108 -11.05 -3.68 10.06
N LEU A 109 -10.83 -4.14 11.30
CA LEU A 109 -10.62 -3.26 12.44
C LEU A 109 -9.31 -2.46 12.33
N GLY A 110 -8.26 -3.06 11.79
CA GLY A 110 -6.98 -2.39 11.54
C GLY A 110 -7.04 -1.39 10.38
N PHE A 111 -7.90 -1.63 9.39
CA PHE A 111 -8.09 -0.71 8.27
C PHE A 111 -8.73 0.62 8.70
N ILE A 112 -9.63 0.63 9.69
CA ILE A 112 -10.30 1.84 10.17
C ILE A 112 -9.29 2.91 10.65
N PRO A 113 -8.40 2.65 11.64
CA PRO A 113 -7.37 3.62 12.02
C PRO A 113 -6.32 3.80 10.92
N GLY A 114 -5.99 2.75 10.16
CA GLY A 114 -5.06 2.81 9.03
C GLY A 114 -5.51 3.76 7.92
N PHE A 115 -6.82 3.94 7.73
CA PHE A 115 -7.40 4.89 6.78
C PHE A 115 -7.63 6.28 7.40
N ALA A 116 -8.03 6.33 8.68
CA ALA A 116 -8.32 7.58 9.38
C ALA A 116 -7.07 8.44 9.62
N VAL A 117 -5.94 7.84 10.00
CA VAL A 117 -4.71 8.57 10.32
C VAL A 117 -4.14 9.31 9.09
N PRO A 118 -3.98 8.68 7.90
CA PRO A 118 -3.54 9.39 6.70
C PRO A 118 -4.50 10.48 6.24
N LEU A 119 -5.81 10.33 6.45
CA LEU A 119 -6.79 11.39 6.15
C LEU A 119 -6.52 12.65 6.98
N GLY A 120 -6.24 12.49 8.27
CA GLY A 120 -5.83 13.60 9.13
C GLY A 120 -4.49 14.19 8.69
N LEU A 121 -3.52 13.33 8.38
CA LEU A 121 -2.18 13.74 7.97
C LEU A 121 -2.18 14.51 6.64
N TYR A 122 -3.00 14.08 5.67
CA TYR A 122 -3.17 14.77 4.38
C TYR A 122 -3.80 16.15 4.55
N ARG A 123 -4.75 16.32 5.48
CA ARG A 123 -5.30 17.64 5.79
C ARG A 123 -4.25 18.57 6.40
N LEU A 124 -3.42 18.04 7.30
CA LEU A 124 -2.36 18.80 7.97
C LEU A 124 -1.26 19.22 6.98
N THR A 125 -0.76 18.27 6.18
CA THR A 125 0.31 18.53 5.19
C THR A 125 -0.16 19.42 4.05
N ARG A 126 -1.42 19.29 3.61
CA ARG A 126 -1.98 20.22 2.61
C ARG A 126 -1.97 21.66 3.09
N ASN A 127 -2.34 21.90 4.36
CA ASN A 127 -2.34 23.24 4.94
C ASN A 127 -0.92 23.80 5.18
N ALA A 128 0.07 22.93 5.41
CA ALA A 128 1.42 23.34 5.78
C ALA A 128 2.39 23.43 4.59
N THR A 129 2.13 22.72 3.49
CA THR A 129 3.14 22.51 2.42
C THR A 129 2.63 22.79 1.01
N ASP A 130 1.35 23.16 0.82
CA ASP A 130 0.69 23.44 -0.48
C ASP A 130 0.82 22.32 -1.54
N LEU A 131 1.28 21.12 -1.13
CA LEU A 131 1.37 19.95 -1.99
C LEU A 131 -0.03 19.33 -2.10
N PRO A 132 -0.61 19.23 -3.31
CA PRO A 132 -1.92 18.64 -3.53
C PRO A 132 -1.85 17.10 -3.42
N ILE A 133 -1.72 16.59 -2.20
CA ILE A 133 -1.74 15.15 -1.88
C ILE A 133 -3.20 14.74 -1.64
N TYR A 134 -3.78 14.02 -2.60
CA TYR A 134 -5.15 13.53 -2.50
C TYR A 134 -5.20 12.03 -2.17
N MET A 135 -6.10 11.66 -1.25
CA MET A 135 -6.51 10.27 -1.08
C MET A 135 -7.45 9.91 -2.24
N THR A 136 -6.96 9.15 -3.22
CA THR A 136 -7.80 8.62 -4.29
C THR A 136 -8.49 7.34 -3.82
N ALA A 137 -9.73 7.13 -4.26
CA ALA A 137 -10.46 5.89 -3.95
C ALA A 137 -9.68 4.65 -4.41
N ALA A 138 -9.00 4.73 -5.55
CA ALA A 138 -8.15 3.67 -6.06
C ALA A 138 -7.04 3.28 -5.06
N ARG A 139 -6.33 4.24 -4.47
CA ARG A 139 -5.28 3.96 -3.47
C ARG A 139 -5.84 3.29 -2.22
N ALA A 140 -6.98 3.77 -1.71
CA ALA A 140 -7.63 3.18 -0.54
C ALA A 140 -8.03 1.71 -0.78
N VAL A 141 -8.60 1.42 -1.95
CA VAL A 141 -8.96 0.05 -2.35
C VAL A 141 -7.73 -0.83 -2.51
N THR A 142 -6.65 -0.34 -3.13
CA THR A 142 -5.40 -1.10 -3.26
C THR A 142 -4.81 -1.45 -1.90
N VAL A 143 -4.78 -0.50 -0.95
CA VAL A 143 -4.27 -0.75 0.40
C VAL A 143 -5.13 -1.79 1.11
N LEU A 144 -6.46 -1.67 1.05
CA LEU A 144 -7.38 -2.64 1.65
C LEU A 144 -7.14 -4.06 1.11
N ILE A 145 -7.00 -4.22 -0.20
CA ILE A 145 -6.73 -5.52 -0.84
C ILE A 145 -5.40 -6.09 -0.35
N ILE A 146 -4.34 -5.27 -0.31
CA ILE A 146 -3.02 -5.70 0.17
C ILE A 146 -3.09 -6.12 1.64
N THR A 147 -3.78 -5.36 2.50
CA THR A 147 -3.97 -5.70 3.91
C THR A 147 -4.70 -7.02 4.09
N ILE A 148 -5.79 -7.25 3.33
CA ILE A 148 -6.54 -8.50 3.38
C ILE A 148 -5.66 -9.69 2.96
N ILE A 149 -4.96 -9.58 1.83
CA ILE A 149 -4.05 -10.63 1.33
C ILE A 149 -2.96 -10.94 2.36
N MET A 150 -2.35 -9.90 2.92
CA MET A 150 -1.33 -9.99 3.94
C MET A 150 -1.82 -10.72 5.20
N CYS A 151 -2.97 -10.33 5.75
CA CYS A 151 -3.56 -10.98 6.93
C CYS A 151 -3.89 -12.45 6.65
N MET A 152 -4.44 -12.78 5.47
CA MET A 152 -4.72 -14.17 5.08
C MET A 152 -3.44 -15.02 4.97
N ILE A 153 -2.37 -14.48 4.38
CA ILE A 153 -1.09 -15.18 4.24
C ILE A 153 -0.46 -15.41 5.62
N SER A 154 -0.38 -14.38 6.46
CA SER A 154 0.13 -14.51 7.83
C SER A 154 -0.70 -15.52 8.64
N GLY A 155 -2.02 -15.52 8.45
CA GLY A 155 -2.97 -16.49 8.99
C GLY A 155 -2.67 -17.94 8.65
N ALA A 156 -2.57 -18.20 7.35
CA ALA A 156 -2.26 -19.53 6.85
C ALA A 156 -0.87 -20.01 7.32
N ILE A 157 0.12 -19.13 7.36
CA ILE A 157 1.49 -19.47 7.79
C ILE A 157 1.56 -19.77 9.29
N ALA A 158 0.94 -18.92 10.13
CA ALA A 158 0.90 -19.15 11.58
C ALA A 158 0.27 -20.50 11.91
N THR A 159 -0.88 -20.79 11.31
CA THR A 159 -1.60 -22.06 11.50
C THR A 159 -0.78 -23.27 11.03
N ARG A 160 -0.15 -23.18 9.85
CA ARG A 160 0.69 -24.27 9.33
C ARG A 160 1.88 -24.58 10.22
N LYS A 161 2.57 -23.55 10.70
CA LYS A 161 3.74 -23.72 11.55
C LYS A 161 3.40 -24.33 12.91
N LEU A 162 2.22 -23.99 13.44
CA LEU A 162 1.72 -24.51 14.70
C LEU A 162 1.20 -25.95 14.58
N GLN A 163 0.62 -26.31 13.42
CA GLN A 163 0.26 -27.69 13.10
C GLN A 163 1.48 -28.60 12.81
N SER A 164 2.59 -28.03 12.36
CA SER A 164 3.86 -28.75 12.17
C SER A 164 4.73 -28.84 13.42
N ALA A 165 4.43 -28.06 14.46
CA ALA A 165 5.04 -28.22 15.77
C ALA A 165 4.47 -29.48 16.41
N ASP A 166 5.30 -30.48 16.62
CA ASP A 166 4.89 -31.79 17.12
C ASP A 166 4.32 -31.64 18.55
N PRO A 167 3.14 -32.22 18.85
CA PRO A 167 2.53 -32.16 20.19
C PRO A 167 3.44 -32.65 21.33
N ALA A 168 4.50 -33.40 21.02
CA ALA A 168 5.49 -33.88 21.97
C ALA A 168 6.47 -32.79 22.47
N ASP A 169 6.67 -31.69 21.73
CA ASP A 169 7.55 -30.56 22.13
C ASP A 169 6.80 -29.49 22.95
N MET A 170 5.48 -29.65 23.13
CA MET A 170 4.61 -28.70 23.85
C MET A 170 4.21 -29.18 25.26
N PHE A 171 4.85 -30.24 25.76
CA PHE A 171 4.77 -30.71 27.15
C PHE A 171 6.11 -30.54 27.87
#